data_AF-A0A2T7VRU8-F1
#
_entry.id   AF-A0A2T7VRU8-F1
#
_cell.length_a   1.000
_cell.length_b   1.000
_cell.length_c   1.000
_cell.angle_alpha   90.00
_cell.angle_beta   90.00
_cell.angle_gamma   90.00
#
_symmetry.space_group_name_H-M   'P 1'
#
loop_
_entity.id
_entity.type
_entity.pdbx_description
1 polymer ?
#
loop_
_entity_poly.entity_id
_entity_poly.type
_entity_poly.pdbx_seq_one_letter_code
_entity_poly.pdbx_strand_id
1 'polypeptide(L)'
;MRPRTPAASPVTPPAPVPAPTPVPVGDRGRLSLSLHPRRAGLNLLSATVEAELVVRNDGSAPAQAIRIGAALIGATPGQGDEIAPVFDQPVVRPATPPFALGPGEERRIRLVVAQARADIVPLTAGGRTLFVPVVAVNALYDAGAGIAGQSARGFAVGVERVDSAKLAPFWLDQPARMHEQLGVRPYGAGVER
;
A
#
# COMPACT_ATOMS: atom_id res chain seq x y z
N MET A 1 84.75 -24.74 -4.15
CA MET A 1 83.44 -24.79 -4.82
C MET A 1 82.37 -24.32 -3.84
N ARG A 2 81.63 -23.25 -4.12
CA ARG A 2 80.51 -22.78 -3.28
C ARG A 2 79.18 -23.25 -3.90
N PRO A 3 78.24 -23.81 -3.12
CA PRO A 3 76.96 -24.29 -3.66
C PRO A 3 76.05 -23.13 -4.07
N ARG A 4 75.39 -23.27 -5.22
CA ARG A 4 74.40 -22.32 -5.74
C ARG A 4 73.06 -22.54 -5.02
N THR A 5 72.57 -21.51 -4.34
CA THR A 5 71.24 -21.48 -3.71
C THR A 5 70.14 -21.46 -4.79
N PRO A 6 69.07 -22.26 -4.68
CA PRO A 6 67.95 -22.21 -5.63
C PRO A 6 67.16 -20.90 -5.51
N ALA A 7 66.79 -20.32 -6.64
CA ALA A 7 65.94 -19.14 -6.72
C ALA A 7 64.48 -19.47 -6.35
N ALA A 8 63.86 -18.65 -5.50
CA ALA A 8 62.46 -18.75 -5.13
C ALA A 8 61.54 -18.34 -6.30
N SER A 9 60.50 -19.13 -6.57
CA SER A 9 59.46 -18.81 -7.55
C SER A 9 58.55 -17.67 -7.06
N PRO A 10 58.11 -16.75 -7.93
CA PRO A 10 57.22 -15.67 -7.53
C PRO A 10 55.80 -16.20 -7.31
N VAL A 11 55.18 -15.77 -6.21
CA VAL A 11 53.79 -16.10 -5.85
C VAL A 11 52.86 -15.18 -6.65
N THR A 12 51.98 -15.75 -7.48
CA THR A 12 50.98 -15.00 -8.26
C THR A 12 49.89 -14.47 -7.31
N PRO A 13 49.50 -13.18 -7.39
CA PRO A 13 48.36 -12.65 -6.64
C PRO A 13 47.05 -13.38 -6.98
N PRO A 14 46.13 -13.59 -6.01
CA PRO A 14 44.83 -14.15 -6.30
C PRO A 14 44.03 -13.23 -7.21
N ALA A 15 43.40 -13.81 -8.24
CA ALA A 15 42.54 -13.07 -9.15
C ALA A 15 41.37 -12.42 -8.40
N PRO A 16 40.97 -11.19 -8.72
CA PRO A 16 39.81 -10.54 -8.10
C PRO A 16 38.56 -11.36 -8.43
N VAL A 17 37.81 -11.73 -7.38
CA VAL A 17 36.49 -12.35 -7.51
C VAL A 17 35.58 -11.35 -8.23
N PRO A 18 34.91 -11.71 -9.33
CA PRO A 18 33.94 -10.84 -9.97
C PRO A 18 32.87 -10.44 -8.95
N ALA A 19 32.62 -9.14 -8.82
CA ALA A 19 31.46 -8.67 -8.07
C ALA A 19 30.20 -9.34 -8.65
N PRO A 20 29.24 -9.79 -7.81
CA PRO A 20 27.99 -10.35 -8.31
C PRO A 20 27.36 -9.32 -9.25
N THR A 21 27.17 -9.72 -10.51
CA THR A 21 26.43 -8.91 -11.48
C THR A 21 25.04 -8.70 -10.89
N PRO A 22 24.53 -7.46 -10.74
CA PRO A 22 23.16 -7.27 -10.32
C PRO A 22 22.29 -8.03 -11.34
N VAL A 23 21.50 -9.00 -10.84
CA VAL A 23 20.52 -9.68 -11.68
C VAL A 23 19.67 -8.57 -12.30
N PRO A 24 19.48 -8.51 -13.63
CA PRO A 24 18.50 -7.60 -14.18
C PRO A 24 17.20 -7.89 -13.45
N VAL A 25 16.57 -6.86 -12.89
CA VAL A 25 15.20 -6.98 -12.38
C VAL A 25 14.40 -7.47 -13.56
N GLY A 26 14.11 -8.77 -13.60
CA GLY A 26 13.46 -9.40 -14.74
C GLY A 26 12.12 -8.73 -15.00
N ASP A 27 11.61 -8.87 -16.23
CA ASP A 27 10.27 -8.39 -16.54
C ASP A 27 9.29 -8.91 -15.49
N ARG A 28 8.69 -7.98 -14.75
CA ARG A 28 7.78 -8.29 -13.64
C ARG A 28 6.58 -7.35 -13.64
N GLY A 29 5.45 -7.87 -13.21
CA GLY A 29 4.28 -7.07 -12.88
C GLY A 29 4.58 -6.15 -11.70
N ARG A 30 4.09 -4.92 -11.77
CA ARG A 30 4.20 -3.93 -10.69
C ARG A 30 2.88 -3.18 -10.62
N LEU A 31 2.13 -3.35 -9.54
CA LEU A 31 0.83 -2.70 -9.42
C LEU A 31 0.93 -1.35 -8.71
N SER A 32 0.39 -0.29 -9.30
CA SER A 32 0.05 0.95 -8.59
C SER A 32 -1.42 0.97 -8.19
N LEU A 33 -1.70 1.68 -7.09
CA LEU A 33 -3.03 1.76 -6.48
C LEU A 33 -3.40 3.24 -6.32
N SER A 34 -4.56 3.63 -6.84
CA SER A 34 -5.12 4.98 -6.69
C SER A 34 -6.57 4.90 -6.21
N LEU A 35 -6.89 5.61 -5.13
CA LEU A 35 -8.21 5.59 -4.50
C LEU A 35 -8.98 6.88 -4.79
N HIS A 36 -10.21 6.75 -5.26
CA HIS A 36 -11.12 7.87 -5.52
C HIS A 36 -12.37 7.71 -4.64
N PRO A 37 -12.42 8.37 -3.47
CA PRO A 37 -13.58 8.28 -2.58
C PRO A 37 -14.78 8.95 -3.23
N ARG A 38 -15.94 8.32 -3.09
CA ARG A 38 -17.22 8.84 -3.58
C ARG A 38 -18.05 9.37 -2.43
N ARG A 39 -18.14 8.57 -1.36
CA ARG A 39 -18.93 8.88 -0.17
C ARG A 39 -18.26 8.31 1.06
N ALA A 40 -18.22 9.06 2.13
CA ALA A 40 -17.62 8.62 3.38
C ALA A 40 -18.23 9.37 4.56
N GLY A 41 -18.39 8.69 5.68
CA GLY A 41 -19.03 9.29 6.84
C GLY A 41 -19.19 8.32 7.96
N LEU A 42 -19.83 8.81 9.02
CA LEU A 42 -20.26 8.00 10.14
C LEU A 42 -21.78 7.85 10.11
N ASN A 43 -22.24 6.73 10.64
CA ASN A 43 -23.60 6.53 11.10
C ASN A 43 -23.56 6.13 12.60
N LEU A 44 -24.68 5.68 13.14
CA LEU A 44 -24.77 5.27 14.55
C LEU A 44 -23.88 4.07 14.91
N LEU A 45 -23.64 3.17 13.96
CA LEU A 45 -23.03 1.85 14.16
C LEU A 45 -21.65 1.71 13.52
N SER A 46 -21.34 2.47 12.47
CA SER A 46 -20.10 2.33 11.70
C SER A 46 -19.61 3.64 11.10
N ALA A 47 -18.31 3.69 10.82
CA ALA A 47 -17.78 4.52 9.74
C ALA A 47 -17.78 3.71 8.44
N THR A 48 -18.05 4.37 7.32
CA THR A 48 -18.07 3.73 6.00
C THR A 48 -17.37 4.62 4.98
N VAL A 49 -16.65 4.00 4.06
CA VAL A 49 -16.10 4.64 2.86
C VAL A 49 -16.53 3.84 1.63
N GLU A 50 -17.22 4.49 0.72
CA GLU A 50 -17.46 4.05 -0.66
C GLU A 50 -16.45 4.73 -1.58
N ALA A 51 -15.72 3.96 -2.36
CA ALA A 51 -14.66 4.45 -3.23
C ALA A 51 -14.55 3.65 -4.53
N GLU A 52 -13.82 4.21 -5.49
CA GLU A 52 -13.33 3.51 -6.67
C GLU A 52 -11.81 3.37 -6.55
N LEU A 53 -11.33 2.13 -6.51
CA LEU A 53 -9.92 1.80 -6.57
C LEU A 53 -9.54 1.56 -8.03
N VAL A 54 -8.53 2.28 -8.50
CA VAL A 54 -7.85 2.02 -9.77
C VAL A 54 -6.59 1.22 -9.46
N VAL A 55 -6.50 0.05 -10.08
CA VAL A 55 -5.33 -0.81 -10.05
C VAL A 55 -4.71 -0.80 -11.44
N ARG A 56 -3.45 -0.37 -11.57
CA ARG A 56 -2.75 -0.34 -12.86
C ARG A 56 -1.49 -1.18 -12.78
N ASN A 57 -1.19 -1.93 -13.83
CA ASN A 57 0.10 -2.61 -13.96
C ASN A 57 1.11 -1.70 -14.67
N ASP A 58 2.01 -1.12 -13.89
CA ASP A 58 3.15 -0.32 -14.34
C ASP A 58 4.40 -1.17 -14.64
N GLY A 59 4.28 -2.48 -14.48
CA GLY A 59 5.35 -3.43 -14.77
C GLY A 59 5.46 -3.76 -16.26
N SER A 60 6.52 -4.48 -16.60
CA SER A 60 6.78 -4.96 -17.96
C SER A 60 6.30 -6.40 -18.22
N ALA A 61 5.82 -7.10 -17.18
CA ALA A 61 5.19 -8.42 -17.30
C ALA A 61 3.72 -8.40 -16.81
N PRO A 62 2.89 -9.36 -17.23
CA PRO A 62 1.53 -9.49 -16.72
C PRO A 62 1.51 -9.80 -15.21
N ALA A 63 0.62 -9.12 -14.49
CA ALA A 63 0.27 -9.45 -13.12
C ALA A 63 -0.95 -10.38 -13.12
N GLN A 64 -0.81 -11.57 -12.54
CA GLN A 64 -1.85 -12.61 -12.55
C GLN A 64 -2.41 -12.87 -11.14
N ALA A 65 -3.57 -13.51 -11.09
CA ALA A 65 -4.23 -13.91 -9.85
C ALA A 65 -4.34 -12.77 -8.80
N ILE A 66 -4.57 -11.54 -9.28
CA ILE A 66 -4.61 -10.33 -8.46
C ILE A 66 -5.80 -10.44 -7.49
N ARG A 67 -5.51 -10.42 -6.19
CA ARG A 67 -6.48 -10.42 -5.10
C ARG A 67 -6.38 -9.11 -4.33
N ILE A 68 -7.49 -8.41 -4.21
CA ILE A 68 -7.57 -7.12 -3.52
C ILE A 68 -8.22 -7.31 -2.16
N GLY A 69 -7.45 -7.12 -1.09
CA GLY A 69 -7.95 -6.90 0.26
C GLY A 69 -8.07 -5.41 0.54
N ALA A 70 -9.11 -5.02 1.28
CA ALA A 70 -9.26 -3.65 1.75
C ALA A 70 -9.91 -3.65 3.15
N ALA A 71 -9.46 -2.74 4.00
CA ALA A 71 -10.04 -2.50 5.32
C ALA A 71 -10.17 -1.00 5.57
N LEU A 72 -11.17 -0.63 6.37
CA LEU A 72 -11.27 0.71 6.95
C LEU A 72 -10.70 0.66 8.36
N ILE A 73 -9.73 1.52 8.64
CA ILE A 73 -9.21 1.74 9.98
C ILE A 73 -9.25 3.24 10.32
N GLY A 74 -9.10 3.58 11.59
CA GLY A 74 -8.88 4.95 12.03
C GLY A 74 -7.40 5.25 12.14
N ALA A 75 -6.99 6.44 11.73
CA ALA A 75 -5.66 6.93 12.06
C ALA A 75 -5.51 7.00 13.58
N THR A 76 -4.36 6.57 14.08
CA THR A 76 -3.94 6.72 15.48
C THR A 76 -2.76 7.68 15.56
N PRO A 77 -2.29 8.04 16.77
CA PRO A 77 -1.07 8.82 16.94
C PRO A 77 0.21 8.11 16.43
N GLY A 78 0.16 6.81 16.13
CA GLY A 78 1.29 5.98 15.68
C GLY A 78 1.79 6.23 14.25
N GLN A 79 1.51 7.40 13.68
CA GLN A 79 2.08 7.88 12.41
C GLN A 79 2.00 6.95 11.19
N GLY A 80 1.05 6.01 11.14
CA GLY A 80 0.92 5.07 10.03
C GLY A 80 1.24 3.61 10.38
N ASP A 81 1.73 3.30 11.58
CA ASP A 81 2.07 1.92 11.95
C ASP A 81 0.85 1.00 12.02
N GLU A 82 -0.37 1.55 12.18
CA GLU A 82 -1.59 0.76 12.31
C GLU A 82 -2.02 0.06 11.01
N ILE A 83 -1.49 0.45 9.84
CA ILE A 83 -1.78 -0.23 8.56
C ILE A 83 -0.92 -1.46 8.34
N ALA A 84 0.25 -1.57 8.98
CA ALA A 84 1.18 -2.66 8.74
C ALA A 84 0.56 -4.05 9.01
N PRO A 85 -0.18 -4.27 10.12
CA PRO A 85 -0.88 -5.53 10.34
C PRO A 85 -1.86 -5.87 9.22
N VAL A 86 -2.53 -4.89 8.61
CA VAL A 86 -3.47 -5.10 7.50
C VAL A 86 -2.73 -5.62 6.25
N PHE A 87 -1.50 -5.17 6.03
CA PHE A 87 -0.69 -5.57 4.88
C PHE A 87 -0.07 -6.96 5.03
N ASP A 88 0.10 -7.43 6.25
CA ASP A 88 0.59 -8.78 6.55
C ASP A 88 -0.51 -9.85 6.54
N GLN A 89 -1.79 -9.45 6.58
CA GLN A 89 -2.90 -10.40 6.53
C GLN A 89 -3.10 -10.99 5.12
N PRO A 90 -3.45 -12.29 5.03
CA PRO A 90 -3.88 -12.88 3.78
C PRO A 90 -5.20 -12.26 3.30
N VAL A 91 -5.37 -12.15 1.99
CA VAL A 91 -6.65 -11.71 1.39
C VAL A 91 -7.63 -12.89 1.36
N VAL A 92 -8.34 -13.12 2.47
CA VAL A 92 -9.30 -14.22 2.62
C VAL A 92 -10.58 -13.96 1.84
N ARG A 93 -11.10 -12.73 1.89
CA ARG A 93 -12.30 -12.28 1.15
C ARG A 93 -11.91 -11.12 0.23
N PRO A 94 -11.59 -11.38 -1.05
CA PRO A 94 -11.20 -10.32 -1.95
C PRO A 94 -12.40 -9.43 -2.28
N ALA A 95 -12.15 -8.13 -2.50
CA ALA A 95 -13.16 -7.14 -2.83
C ALA A 95 -13.84 -7.39 -4.20
N THR A 96 -13.22 -8.20 -5.06
CA THR A 96 -13.70 -8.59 -6.38
C THR A 96 -13.13 -9.97 -6.74
N PRO A 97 -13.74 -10.74 -7.67
CA PRO A 97 -13.13 -11.96 -8.16
C PRO A 97 -11.69 -11.73 -8.67
N PRO A 98 -10.76 -12.67 -8.45
CA PRO A 98 -9.38 -12.54 -8.93
C PRO A 98 -9.30 -12.25 -10.42
N PHE A 99 -8.32 -11.46 -10.82
CA PHE A 99 -8.15 -11.04 -12.22
C PHE A 99 -6.68 -10.91 -12.60
N ALA A 100 -6.42 -10.62 -13.87
CA ALA A 100 -5.09 -10.33 -14.39
C ALA A 100 -5.06 -8.95 -15.05
N LEU A 101 -3.87 -8.37 -15.13
CA LEU A 101 -3.58 -7.14 -15.88
C LEU A 101 -2.29 -7.33 -16.68
N GLY A 102 -2.36 -7.13 -17.99
CA GLY A 102 -1.19 -6.98 -18.84
C GLY A 102 -0.42 -5.68 -18.54
N PRO A 103 0.81 -5.53 -19.07
CA PRO A 103 1.57 -4.29 -18.96
C PRO A 103 0.77 -3.07 -19.45
N GLY A 104 0.70 -2.02 -18.64
CA GLY A 104 -0.04 -0.78 -18.93
C GLY A 104 -1.56 -0.86 -18.74
N GLU A 105 -2.13 -2.04 -18.48
CA GLU A 105 -3.56 -2.19 -18.26
C GLU A 105 -3.98 -1.68 -16.87
N GLU A 106 -5.18 -1.12 -16.80
CA GLU A 106 -5.82 -0.72 -15.55
C GLU A 106 -7.20 -1.35 -15.38
N ARG A 107 -7.61 -1.55 -14.12
CA ARG A 107 -8.96 -1.94 -13.75
C ARG A 107 -9.49 -1.08 -12.62
N ARG A 108 -10.75 -0.69 -12.74
CA ARG A 108 -11.51 0.03 -11.72
C ARG A 108 -12.36 -0.94 -10.89
N ILE A 109 -12.30 -0.79 -9.58
CA ILE A 109 -12.96 -1.68 -8.62
C ILE A 109 -13.75 -0.80 -7.66
N ARG A 110 -15.05 -1.06 -7.53
CA ARG A 110 -15.86 -0.43 -6.48
C ARG A 110 -15.52 -1.05 -5.13
N LEU A 111 -15.13 -0.22 -4.17
CA LEU A 111 -14.87 -0.60 -2.79
C LEU A 111 -15.94 -0.03 -1.88
N VAL A 112 -16.39 -0.85 -0.92
CA VAL A 112 -17.17 -0.41 0.23
C VAL A 112 -16.51 -1.04 1.45
N VAL A 113 -15.90 -0.21 2.29
CA VAL A 113 -15.23 -0.64 3.52
C VAL A 113 -15.87 0.05 4.71
N ALA A 114 -15.97 -0.67 5.82
CA ALA A 114 -16.57 -0.17 7.04
C ALA A 114 -15.78 -0.60 8.27
N GLN A 115 -15.84 0.21 9.31
CA GLN A 115 -15.28 -0.05 10.63
C GLN A 115 -16.40 0.16 11.64
N ALA A 116 -16.56 -0.76 12.59
CA ALA A 116 -17.55 -0.59 13.65
C ALA A 116 -17.22 0.66 14.48
N ARG A 117 -18.24 1.41 14.85
CA ARG A 117 -18.06 2.66 15.59
C ARG A 117 -17.45 2.43 16.97
N ALA A 118 -17.70 1.26 17.56
CA ALA A 118 -17.09 0.83 18.83
C ALA A 118 -15.57 0.64 18.73
N ASP A 119 -15.04 0.34 17.54
CA ASP A 119 -13.61 0.12 17.30
C ASP A 119 -12.88 1.42 16.91
N ILE A 120 -13.59 2.54 16.81
CA ILE A 120 -12.97 3.83 16.46
C ILE A 120 -12.25 4.38 17.69
N VAL A 121 -10.93 4.53 17.58
CA VAL A 121 -10.13 5.28 18.55
C VAL A 121 -10.20 6.77 18.19
N PRO A 122 -10.85 7.62 19.01
CA PRO A 122 -10.97 9.03 18.70
C PRO A 122 -9.63 9.76 18.86
N LEU A 123 -9.37 10.72 17.99
CA LEU A 123 -8.26 11.66 18.12
C LEU A 123 -8.77 12.99 18.65
N THR A 124 -7.87 13.82 19.19
CA THR A 124 -8.20 15.18 19.63
C THR A 124 -7.30 16.19 18.93
N ALA A 125 -7.90 17.24 18.35
CA ALA A 125 -7.18 18.40 17.83
C ALA A 125 -7.94 19.68 18.16
N GLY A 126 -7.24 20.68 18.71
CA GLY A 126 -7.87 21.96 19.08
C GLY A 126 -9.01 21.80 20.09
N GLY A 127 -8.92 20.86 21.02
CA GLY A 127 -9.96 20.56 22.03
C GLY A 127 -11.20 19.84 21.48
N ARG A 128 -11.18 19.41 20.23
CA ARG A 128 -12.31 18.75 19.57
C ARG A 128 -11.96 17.33 19.16
N THR A 129 -12.94 16.44 19.26
CA THR A 129 -12.79 15.02 18.99
C THR A 129 -13.05 14.73 17.51
N LEU A 130 -12.15 13.99 16.88
CA LEU A 130 -12.16 13.72 15.46
C LEU A 130 -11.79 12.28 15.14
N PHE A 131 -12.15 11.87 13.93
CA PHE A 131 -11.80 10.61 13.32
C PHE A 131 -11.21 10.89 11.93
N VAL A 132 -10.09 10.25 11.62
CA VAL A 132 -9.50 10.27 10.27
C VAL A 132 -9.61 8.86 9.71
N PRO A 133 -10.58 8.60 8.81
CA PRO A 133 -10.69 7.30 8.16
C PRO A 133 -9.49 7.05 7.25
N VAL A 134 -8.95 5.84 7.32
CA VAL A 134 -7.86 5.35 6.47
C VAL A 134 -8.33 4.07 5.78
N VAL A 135 -8.35 4.09 4.46
CA VAL A 135 -8.57 2.89 3.65
C VAL A 135 -7.21 2.24 3.40
N ALA A 136 -6.99 1.08 4.02
CA ALA A 136 -5.80 0.26 3.79
C ALA A 136 -6.12 -0.76 2.68
N VAL A 137 -5.37 -0.71 1.58
CA VAL A 137 -5.53 -1.62 0.44
C VAL A 137 -4.30 -2.50 0.31
N ASN A 138 -4.50 -3.81 0.14
CA ASN A 138 -3.45 -4.80 -0.08
C ASN A 138 -3.76 -5.61 -1.35
N ALA A 139 -2.92 -5.50 -2.36
CA ALA A 139 -2.99 -6.29 -3.59
C ALA A 139 -1.91 -7.37 -3.56
N LEU A 140 -2.33 -8.64 -3.56
CA LEU A 140 -1.45 -9.81 -3.68
C LEU A 140 -1.62 -10.42 -5.06
N TYR A 141 -0.52 -10.71 -5.75
CA TYR A 141 -0.55 -11.18 -7.14
C TYR A 141 0.66 -12.07 -7.47
N ASP A 142 0.60 -12.75 -8.61
CA ASP A 142 1.78 -13.32 -9.26
C ASP A 142 2.34 -12.25 -10.21
N ALA A 143 3.56 -11.79 -9.94
CA ALA A 143 4.26 -10.77 -10.71
C ALA A 143 4.91 -11.33 -11.99
N GLY A 144 4.65 -12.59 -12.33
CA GLY A 144 5.25 -13.29 -13.47
C GLY A 144 6.37 -14.22 -13.04
N ALA A 145 6.57 -15.28 -13.82
CA ALA A 145 7.61 -16.30 -13.59
C ALA A 145 7.58 -16.92 -12.18
N GLY A 146 6.41 -16.98 -11.53
CA GLY A 146 6.25 -17.54 -10.18
C GLY A 146 6.71 -16.61 -9.06
N ILE A 147 6.97 -15.33 -9.36
CA ILE A 147 7.37 -14.33 -8.37
C ILE A 147 6.11 -13.82 -7.67
N ALA A 148 6.03 -13.98 -6.35
CA ALA A 148 4.96 -13.37 -5.58
C ALA A 148 5.13 -11.85 -5.53
N GLY A 149 4.10 -11.12 -5.96
CA GLY A 149 4.03 -9.66 -5.93
C GLY A 149 3.07 -9.16 -4.85
N GLN A 150 3.42 -8.01 -4.27
CA GLN A 150 2.58 -7.28 -3.34
C GLN A 150 2.66 -5.77 -3.57
N SER A 151 1.50 -5.14 -3.64
CA SER A 151 1.37 -3.68 -3.61
C SER A 151 0.35 -3.30 -2.56
N ALA A 152 0.75 -2.59 -1.51
CA ALA A 152 -0.12 -2.18 -0.42
C ALA A 152 0.04 -0.68 -0.11
N ARG A 153 -1.07 0.02 0.12
CA ARG A 153 -1.08 1.47 0.40
C ARG A 153 -2.22 1.84 1.36
N GLY A 154 -1.94 2.78 2.25
CA GLY A 154 -2.92 3.45 3.08
C GLY A 154 -3.35 4.78 2.46
N PHE A 155 -4.64 5.08 2.51
CA PHE A 155 -5.23 6.32 2.01
C PHE A 155 -6.05 6.98 3.11
N ALA A 156 -5.57 8.09 3.66
CA ALA A 156 -6.35 8.93 4.56
C ALA A 156 -7.44 9.63 3.76
N VAL A 157 -8.68 9.47 4.17
CA VAL A 157 -9.88 10.04 3.55
C VAL A 157 -10.38 11.17 4.43
N GLY A 158 -10.72 12.30 3.82
CA GLY A 158 -11.31 13.43 4.53
C GLY A 158 -12.02 14.37 3.57
N VAL A 159 -12.68 15.38 4.12
CA VAL A 159 -13.41 16.37 3.33
C VAL A 159 -12.41 17.32 2.68
N GLU A 160 -12.56 17.55 1.38
CA GLU A 160 -11.73 18.54 0.68
C GLU A 160 -11.99 19.95 1.21
N ARG A 161 -10.95 20.77 1.11
CA ARG A 161 -11.00 22.18 1.47
C ARG A 161 -10.51 23.00 0.30
N VAL A 162 -11.31 23.97 -0.12
CA VAL A 162 -10.99 24.88 -1.23
C VAL A 162 -9.74 25.72 -0.91
N ASP A 163 -9.50 25.98 0.38
CA ASP A 163 -8.45 26.85 0.90
C ASP A 163 -7.25 26.10 1.52
N SER A 164 -7.20 24.76 1.44
CA SER A 164 -6.17 23.99 2.13
C SER A 164 -5.78 22.70 1.43
N ALA A 165 -4.47 22.43 1.37
CA ALA A 165 -3.96 21.13 0.96
C ALA A 165 -4.27 20.00 1.96
N LYS A 166 -4.59 20.37 3.22
CA LYS A 166 -5.01 19.42 4.27
C LYS A 166 -6.49 19.10 4.15
N LEU A 167 -6.82 17.81 4.29
CA LEU A 167 -8.19 17.35 4.36
C LEU A 167 -8.78 17.67 5.74
N ALA A 168 -10.07 18.03 5.79
CA ALA A 168 -10.78 18.12 7.05
C ALA A 168 -11.14 16.72 7.56
N PRO A 169 -10.95 16.43 8.86
CA PRO A 169 -11.30 15.15 9.44
C PRO A 169 -12.82 15.02 9.61
N PHE A 170 -13.28 13.85 10.05
CA PHE A 170 -14.65 13.68 10.46
C PHE A 170 -14.78 14.03 11.94
N TRP A 171 -15.49 15.12 12.20
CA TRP A 171 -15.75 15.58 13.55
C TRP A 171 -16.76 14.67 14.26
N LEU A 172 -16.40 14.17 15.44
CA LEU A 172 -17.25 13.27 16.22
C LEU A 172 -18.18 14.02 17.19
N ASP A 173 -17.96 15.32 17.35
CA ASP A 173 -18.81 16.24 18.12
C ASP A 173 -19.98 16.82 17.30
N GLN A 174 -20.12 16.42 16.03
CA GLN A 174 -21.19 16.82 15.13
C GLN A 174 -22.13 15.65 14.83
N PRO A 175 -23.39 15.92 14.41
CA PRO A 175 -24.28 14.88 13.92
C PRO A 175 -23.63 14.05 12.82
N ALA A 176 -23.81 12.74 12.91
CA ALA A 176 -23.31 11.78 11.95
C ALA A 176 -23.87 12.09 10.55
N ARG A 177 -22.98 12.24 9.57
CA ARG A 177 -23.36 12.55 8.18
C ARG A 177 -22.44 11.89 7.18
N MET A 178 -22.95 11.75 5.96
CA MET A 178 -22.19 11.33 4.80
C MET A 178 -21.66 12.56 4.05
N HIS A 179 -20.40 12.48 3.62
CA HIS A 179 -19.72 13.51 2.84
C HIS A 179 -19.47 13.00 1.43
N GLU A 180 -19.53 13.90 0.44
CA GLU A 180 -19.30 13.57 -0.99
C GLU A 180 -18.16 14.40 -1.61
N GLN A 181 -17.84 15.57 -1.02
CA GLN A 181 -16.67 16.37 -1.37
C GLN A 181 -15.44 15.84 -0.64
N LEU A 182 -14.91 14.72 -1.12
CA LEU A 182 -13.85 13.96 -0.46
C LEU A 182 -12.55 13.98 -1.25
N GLY A 183 -11.44 13.97 -0.52
CA GLY A 183 -10.11 13.81 -1.06
C GLY A 183 -9.36 12.69 -0.36
N VAL A 184 -8.21 12.32 -0.92
CA VAL A 184 -7.30 11.32 -0.33
C VAL A 184 -5.89 11.86 -0.19
N ARG A 185 -5.20 11.42 0.86
CA ARG A 185 -3.75 11.59 1.00
C ARG A 185 -3.09 10.24 1.30
N PRO A 186 -1.87 10.00 0.81
CA PRO A 186 -1.08 8.85 1.26
C PRO A 186 -1.00 8.83 2.79
N TYR A 187 -1.13 7.64 3.37
CA TYR A 187 -1.08 7.44 4.80
C TYR A 187 -0.18 6.25 5.15
N GLY A 188 0.78 6.49 6.04
CA GLY A 188 1.80 5.53 6.43
C GLY A 188 2.70 5.06 5.27
N ALA A 189 3.56 4.08 5.57
CA ALA A 189 4.42 3.46 4.58
C ALA A 189 3.66 2.42 3.76
N GLY A 190 3.77 2.49 2.43
CA GLY A 190 3.27 1.43 1.54
C GLY A 190 4.25 0.26 1.45
N VAL A 191 3.74 -0.87 0.95
CA VAL A 191 4.56 -2.05 0.60
C VAL A 191 4.55 -2.20 -0.91
N GLU A 192 5.72 -2.44 -1.48
CA GLU A 192 5.86 -2.71 -2.91
C GLU A 192 7.00 -3.71 -3.12
N ARG A 193 6.67 -4.94 -3.47
CA ARG A 193 7.66 -6.01 -3.69
C ARG A 193 7.22 -6.96 -4.78
#